data_AF-A0A957H8F7-F1
#
_entry.id   AF-A0A957H8F7-F1
#
_cell.length_a   1.000
_cell.length_b   1.000
_cell.length_c   1.000
_cell.angle_alpha   90.00
_cell.angle_beta   90.00
_cell.angle_gamma   90.00
#
_symmetry.space_group_name_H-M   'P 1'
#
loop_
_entity.id
_entity.type
_entity.pdbx_description
1 polymer ?
#
loop_
_entity_poly.entity_id
_entity_poly.type
_entity_poly.pdbx_seq_one_letter_code
_entity_poly.pdbx_strand_id
1 'polypeptide(L)'
;MNERARIAKLNRWVPILNIAALIALFATLGMIFFYAPIERSMGNVQRLFYFHVGSAWVGSIAFFVALVGSAAYLRTQRFIWDTIALCSV
;
A
#
# COMPACT_ATOMS: atom_id res chain seq x y z
N MET A 1 4.75 30.77 4.44
CA MET A 1 3.58 29.98 3.98
C MET A 1 2.96 29.35 5.23
N ASN A 2 1.71 29.69 5.56
CA ASN A 2 1.07 29.19 6.78
C ASN A 2 0.93 27.67 6.75
N GLU A 3 1.29 27.02 7.84
CA GLU A 3 1.29 25.56 8.00
C GLU A 3 -0.07 24.92 7.67
N ARG A 4 -1.16 25.62 8.01
CA ARG A 4 -2.54 25.24 7.66
C ARG A 4 -2.77 25.15 6.15
N ALA A 5 -2.20 26.05 5.36
CA ALA A 5 -2.33 26.04 3.90
C ALA A 5 -1.54 24.88 3.26
N ARG A 6 -0.41 24.49 3.87
CA ARG A 6 0.41 23.35 3.43
C ARG A 6 -0.30 22.03 3.69
N ILE A 7 -0.88 21.85 4.88
CA ILE A 7 -1.68 20.67 5.25
C ILE A 7 -2.95 20.58 4.40
N ALA A 8 -3.65 21.69 4.17
CA ALA A 8 -4.84 21.72 3.31
C ALA A 8 -4.55 21.27 1.87
N LYS A 9 -3.37 21.61 1.32
CA LYS A 9 -2.97 21.20 -0.03
C LYS A 9 -2.65 19.70 -0.13
N LEU A 10 -2.01 19.11 0.88
CA LEU A 10 -1.79 17.66 0.94
C LEU A 10 -3.13 16.90 1.16
N ASN A 11 -4.01 17.43 2.00
CA ASN A 11 -5.26 16.79 2.39
C ASN A 11 -6.27 16.64 1.24
N ARG A 12 -6.10 17.33 0.10
CA ARG A 12 -7.02 17.17 -1.04
C ARG A 12 -6.86 15.84 -1.76
N TRP A 13 -5.64 15.30 -1.80
CA TRP A 13 -5.34 14.08 -2.56
C TRP A 13 -5.58 12.80 -1.76
N VAL A 14 -5.36 12.85 -0.45
CA VAL A 14 -5.59 11.73 0.48
C VAL A 14 -6.99 11.11 0.35
N PRO A 15 -8.12 11.88 0.37
CA PRO A 15 -9.44 11.28 0.26
C PRO A 15 -9.67 10.64 -1.11
N ILE A 16 -9.13 11.22 -2.17
CA ILE A 16 -9.23 10.66 -3.53
C ILE A 16 -8.50 9.31 -3.59
N LEU A 17 -7.28 9.24 -3.06
CA LEU A 17 -6.49 8.02 -2.99
C LEU A 17 -7.17 6.96 -2.11
N ASN A 18 -7.78 7.34 -0.99
CA ASN A 18 -8.51 6.43 -0.12
C ASN A 18 -9.75 5.84 -0.80
N ILE A 19 -10.54 6.66 -1.50
CA ILE A 19 -11.69 6.18 -2.27
C ILE A 19 -11.23 5.26 -3.40
N ALA A 20 -10.16 5.63 -4.12
CA ALA A 20 -9.60 4.79 -5.17
C ALA A 20 -9.10 3.43 -4.63
N ALA A 21 -8.44 3.42 -3.46
CA ALA A 21 -7.99 2.20 -2.80
C ALA A 21 -9.19 1.31 -2.39
N LEU A 22 -10.27 1.91 -1.88
CA LEU A 22 -11.50 1.18 -1.54
C LEU A 22 -12.11 0.52 -2.78
N ILE A 23 -12.23 1.27 -3.89
CA ILE A 23 -12.75 0.76 -5.15
C ILE A 23 -11.86 -0.38 -5.68
N ALA A 24 -10.54 -0.21 -5.66
CA ALA A 24 -9.59 -1.22 -6.09
C ALA A 24 -9.68 -2.51 -5.25
N LEU A 25 -9.90 -2.38 -3.93
CA LEU A 25 -10.09 -3.52 -3.04
C LEU A 25 -11.34 -4.33 -3.44
N PHE A 26 -12.49 -3.68 -3.60
CA PHE A 26 -13.72 -4.36 -4.02
C PHE A 26 -13.63 -4.94 -5.42
N ALA A 27 -12.99 -4.23 -6.35
CA ALA A 27 -12.73 -4.74 -7.69
C ALA A 27 -11.85 -6.00 -7.66
N THR A 28 -10.79 -6.01 -6.85
CA THR A 28 -9.91 -7.18 -6.69
C THR A 28 -10.66 -8.37 -6.13
N LEU A 29 -11.47 -8.16 -5.07
CA LEU A 29 -12.32 -9.21 -4.52
C LEU A 29 -13.31 -9.75 -5.56
N GLY A 30 -13.95 -8.87 -6.34
CA GLY A 30 -14.83 -9.26 -7.43
C GLY A 30 -14.12 -10.13 -8.48
N MET A 31 -12.92 -9.71 -8.93
CA MET A 31 -12.14 -10.48 -9.89
C MET A 31 -11.75 -11.87 -9.36
N ILE A 32 -11.42 -11.99 -8.08
CA ILE A 32 -11.06 -13.28 -7.47
C ILE A 32 -12.24 -14.26 -7.50
N PHE A 33 -13.46 -13.80 -7.22
CA PHE A 33 -14.62 -14.69 -7.17
C PHE A 33 -15.21 -14.99 -8.55
N PHE A 34 -15.28 -13.99 -9.43
CA PHE A 34 -16.00 -14.10 -10.71
C PHE A 34 -15.11 -14.33 -11.93
N TYR A 35 -13.84 -13.90 -11.90
CA TYR A 35 -12.96 -13.97 -13.07
C TYR A 35 -11.85 -15.02 -12.95
N ALA A 36 -11.26 -15.19 -11.76
CA ALA A 36 -10.14 -16.11 -11.60
C ALA A 36 -10.54 -17.56 -11.92
N PRO A 37 -9.81 -18.27 -12.79
CA PRO A 37 -10.12 -19.66 -13.12
C PRO A 37 -9.97 -20.57 -11.89
N ILE A 38 -10.63 -21.73 -11.94
CA ILE A 38 -10.50 -22.76 -10.90
C ILE A 38 -9.40 -23.73 -11.34
N GLU A 39 -8.40 -23.93 -10.50
CA GLU A 39 -7.34 -24.89 -10.75
C GLU A 39 -7.83 -26.33 -10.60
N ARG A 40 -7.35 -27.22 -11.47
CA ARG A 40 -7.76 -28.63 -11.51
C ARG A 40 -7.46 -29.38 -10.22
N SER A 41 -6.34 -29.09 -9.56
CA SER A 41 -5.88 -29.86 -8.39
C SER A 41 -6.32 -29.27 -7.06
N MET A 42 -6.31 -27.93 -6.92
CA MET A 42 -6.59 -27.24 -5.65
C MET A 42 -7.99 -26.64 -5.56
N GLY A 43 -8.72 -26.56 -6.67
CA GLY A 43 -10.06 -25.99 -6.70
C GLY A 43 -10.07 -24.51 -6.28
N ASN A 44 -11.08 -24.11 -5.52
CA ASN A 44 -11.30 -22.72 -5.15
C ASN A 44 -10.23 -22.13 -4.22
N VAL A 45 -9.48 -22.94 -3.47
CA VAL A 45 -8.47 -22.45 -2.53
C VAL A 45 -7.36 -21.68 -3.26
N GLN A 46 -7.02 -22.09 -4.48
CA GLN A 46 -5.97 -21.44 -5.26
C GLN A 46 -6.30 -19.99 -5.65
N ARG A 47 -7.59 -19.65 -5.75
CA ARG A 47 -8.02 -18.27 -6.03
C ARG A 47 -7.55 -17.27 -4.96
N LEU A 48 -7.35 -17.73 -3.71
CA LEU A 48 -6.87 -16.90 -2.62
C LEU A 48 -5.42 -16.43 -2.82
N PHE A 49 -4.59 -17.17 -3.56
CA PHE A 49 -3.21 -16.78 -3.84
C PHE A 49 -3.12 -15.48 -4.63
N TYR A 50 -4.09 -15.17 -5.50
CA TYR A 50 -4.12 -13.92 -6.26
C TYR A 50 -4.21 -12.68 -5.36
N PHE A 51 -4.90 -12.78 -4.22
CA PHE A 51 -4.89 -11.72 -3.21
C PHE A 51 -3.67 -11.81 -2.30
N HIS A 52 -3.39 -13.02 -1.80
CA HIS A 52 -2.38 -13.23 -0.77
C HIS A 52 -0.98 -12.84 -1.24
N VAL A 53 -0.56 -13.31 -2.42
CA VAL A 53 0.76 -13.01 -2.99
C VAL A 53 0.91 -11.50 -3.22
N GLY A 54 -0.13 -10.84 -3.77
CA GLY A 54 -0.14 -9.39 -3.94
C GLY A 54 0.02 -8.64 -2.62
N SER A 55 -0.75 -9.03 -1.59
CA SER A 55 -0.66 -8.41 -0.26
C SER A 55 0.71 -8.61 0.39
N ALA A 56 1.32 -9.80 0.24
CA ALA A 56 2.65 -10.09 0.73
C ALA A 56 3.72 -9.21 0.05
N TRP A 57 3.63 -9.01 -1.27
CA TRP A 57 4.52 -8.11 -1.99
C TRP A 57 4.39 -6.66 -1.55
N VAL A 58 3.17 -6.14 -1.42
CA VAL A 58 2.94 -4.77 -0.97
C VAL A 58 3.50 -4.56 0.44
N GLY A 59 3.22 -5.48 1.37
CA GLY A 59 3.76 -5.43 2.73
C GLY A 59 5.29 -5.52 2.77
N SER A 60 5.88 -6.37 1.93
CA SER A 60 7.35 -6.49 1.83
C SER A 60 8.00 -5.20 1.33
N ILE A 61 7.41 -4.55 0.32
CA ILE A 61 7.91 -3.28 -0.21
C ILE A 61 7.76 -2.16 0.82
N ALA A 62 6.61 -2.06 1.48
CA ALA A 62 6.36 -1.10 2.55
C ALA A 62 7.42 -1.22 3.66
N PHE A 63 7.65 -2.45 4.14
CA PHE A 63 8.66 -2.73 5.15
C PHE A 63 10.08 -2.43 4.68
N PHE A 64 10.41 -2.75 3.43
CA PHE A 64 11.71 -2.43 2.85
C PHE A 64 11.95 -0.91 2.78
N VAL A 65 10.94 -0.14 2.39
CA VAL A 65 11.00 1.34 2.40
C VAL A 65 11.17 1.86 3.82
N ALA A 66 10.45 1.31 4.81
CA ALA A 66 10.61 1.68 6.21
C ALA A 66 12.04 1.44 6.71
N LEU A 67 12.63 0.29 6.35
CA LEU A 67 14.00 -0.08 6.71
C LEU A 67 15.01 0.88 6.08
N VAL A 68 14.90 1.14 4.77
CA VAL A 68 15.82 2.04 4.06
C VAL A 68 15.68 3.48 4.55
N GLY A 69 14.45 3.96 4.77
CA GLY A 69 14.17 5.28 5.32
C GLY A 69 14.77 5.46 6.71
N SER A 70 14.59 4.47 7.59
CA SER A 70 15.14 4.50 8.95
C SER A 70 16.67 4.48 8.95
N ALA A 71 17.30 3.64 8.11
CA ALA A 71 18.75 3.60 7.98
C ALA A 71 19.32 4.92 7.42
N ALA A 72 18.67 5.49 6.41
CA ALA A 72 19.05 6.78 5.85
C ALA A 72 18.87 7.93 6.85
N TYR A 73 17.84 7.88 7.69
CA TYR A 73 17.65 8.84 8.78
C TYR A 73 18.80 8.78 9.78
N LEU A 74 19.18 7.60 10.27
CA LEU A 74 20.30 7.46 11.22
C LEU A 74 21.61 8.02 10.65
N ARG A 75 21.88 7.79 9.36
CA ARG A 75 23.09 8.28 8.70
C ARG A 75 23.08 9.79 8.45
N THR A 76 21.94 10.37 8.06
CA THR A 76 21.87 11.76 7.57
C THR A 76 21.25 12.74 8.55
N GLN A 77 20.55 12.26 9.58
CA GLN A 77 19.81 13.04 10.58
C GLN A 77 18.80 14.02 9.96
N ARG A 78 18.26 13.71 8.77
CA ARG A 78 17.27 14.55 8.08
C ARG A 78 15.86 14.02 8.27
N PHE A 79 14.96 14.83 8.83
CA PHE A 79 13.54 14.51 9.08
C PHE A 79 12.75 14.00 7.87
N ILE A 80 13.20 14.28 6.64
CA ILE A 80 12.55 13.76 5.43
C ILE A 80 12.59 12.22 5.40
N TRP A 81 13.71 11.61 5.79
CA TRP A 81 13.84 10.15 5.78
C TRP A 81 12.98 9.48 6.86
N ASP A 82 12.88 10.13 8.02
CA ASP A 82 11.98 9.72 9.11
C ASP A 82 10.50 9.81 8.66
N THR A 83 10.12 10.90 7.99
CA THR A 83 8.77 11.07 7.42
C THR A 83 8.45 9.99 6.39
N ILE A 84 9.40 9.65 5.50
CA ILE A 84 9.20 8.60 4.49
C ILE A 84 9.01 7.23 5.17
N ALA A 85 9.82 6.92 6.19
CA ALA A 85 9.68 5.68 6.94
C ALA A 85 8.32 5.61 7.65
N LEU A 86 7.90 6.70 8.31
CA LEU A 86 6.61 6.79 8.98
C LEU A 86 5.42 6.63 8.02
N CYS A 87 5.47 7.25 6.83
CA CYS A 87 4.39 7.17 5.85
C CYS A 87 4.31 5.83 5.11
N SER A 88 5.32 4.96 5.25
CA SER A 88 5.36 3.67 4.55
C SER A 88 4.59 2.54 5.24
N VAL A 89 4.24 2.72 6.52
CA VAL A 89 3.53 1.74 7.38
C VAL A 89 2.17 2.30 7.79
#